data_AF-A0A8S1WND4-F1
#
_entry.id   AF-A0A8S1WND4-F1
#
_cell.length_a   1.000
_cell.length_b   1.000
_cell.length_c   1.000
_cell.angle_alpha   90.00
_cell.angle_beta   90.00
_cell.angle_gamma   90.00
#
_symmetry.space_group_name_H-M   'P 1'
#
loop_
_entity.id
_entity.type
_entity.pdbx_description
1 polymer ?
#
loop_
_entity_poly.entity_id
_entity_poly.type
_entity_poly.pdbx_seq_one_letter_code
_entity_poly.pdbx_strand_id
1 'polypeptide(L)'
;MNQHQEDAEIFDIPTSKRNSELTGRALSSTIFAIIYNFGWGLLFLLFRHYNDQSCDSINAWSLYAEIFLFMMAGYKLIIELPIQYKTNGFWKEKLFDVVDYIELFFNIIILIGLTYAYLQHEECIHLRMFILSYLIVTYFIIFIWILTMIYLICNKDEQSRSS
;
A
#
# COMPACT_ATOMS: atom_id res chain seq x y z
N MET A 1 7.37 56.31 11.49
CA MET A 1 7.01 55.57 10.27
C MET A 1 7.49 54.15 10.49
N ASN A 2 6.67 53.35 11.19
CA ASN A 2 6.98 51.96 11.57
C ASN A 2 6.04 51.07 10.76
N GLN A 3 6.51 50.64 9.58
CA GLN A 3 5.72 49.82 8.65
C GLN A 3 6.58 48.69 8.05
N HIS A 4 7.49 48.13 8.86
CA HIS A 4 8.27 46.94 8.49
C HIS A 4 8.25 45.86 9.57
N GLN A 5 7.21 45.84 10.42
CA GLN A 5 7.10 44.88 11.51
C GLN A 5 5.88 43.96 11.42
N GLU A 6 5.02 44.08 10.40
CA GLU A 6 3.80 43.26 10.28
C GLU A 6 3.84 42.19 9.16
N ASP A 7 4.87 42.15 8.32
CA ASP A 7 4.90 41.21 7.17
C ASP A 7 5.75 39.94 7.40
N ALA A 8 6.27 39.72 8.62
CA ALA A 8 7.09 38.56 8.97
C ALA A 8 6.37 37.55 9.89
N GLU A 9 5.05 37.61 10.02
CA GLU A 9 4.25 36.72 10.89
C GLU A 9 3.27 35.81 10.14
N ILE A 10 3.48 35.58 8.84
CA ILE A 10 2.71 34.59 8.08
C ILE A 10 3.69 33.64 7.40
N PHE A 11 4.31 32.72 8.14
CA PHE A 11 4.78 31.41 7.65
C PHE A 11 5.64 30.73 8.72
N ASP A 12 5.03 30.35 9.85
CA ASP A 12 5.59 29.28 10.69
C ASP A 12 4.43 28.46 11.24
N ILE A 13 3.90 27.55 10.42
CA ILE A 13 3.23 26.38 10.99
C ILE A 13 4.34 25.68 11.77
N PRO A 14 4.27 25.60 13.12
CA PRO A 14 5.36 25.03 13.89
C PRO A 14 5.64 23.63 13.35
N THR A 15 6.89 23.37 13.02
CA THR A 15 7.38 22.08 12.48
C THR A 15 6.86 20.89 13.28
N SER A 16 6.56 21.05 14.57
CA SER A 16 5.89 20.05 15.42
C SER A 16 4.48 19.68 14.95
N LYS A 17 3.65 20.65 14.54
CA LYS A 17 2.27 20.42 14.08
C LYS A 17 2.25 19.73 12.72
N ARG A 18 3.12 20.17 11.79
CA ARG A 18 3.31 19.53 10.48
C ARG A 18 3.84 18.10 10.60
N ASN A 19 4.80 17.86 11.48
CA ASN A 19 5.33 16.51 11.73
C ASN A 19 4.30 15.61 12.42
N SER A 20 3.44 16.15 13.30
CA SER A 20 2.35 15.40 13.92
C SER A 20 1.28 14.97 12.91
N GLU A 21 0.93 15.83 11.96
CA GLU A 21 -0.03 15.50 10.88
C GLU A 21 0.54 14.48 9.88
N LEU A 22 1.82 14.62 9.50
CA LEU A 22 2.51 13.65 8.64
C LEU A 22 2.61 12.28 9.31
N THR A 23 2.92 12.24 10.61
CA THR A 23 2.98 10.99 11.38
C THR A 23 1.59 10.36 11.52
N GLY A 24 0.54 11.17 11.74
CA GLY A 24 -0.83 10.70 11.79
C GLY A 24 -1.33 10.12 10.47
N ARG A 25 -0.93 10.71 9.33
CA ARG A 25 -1.24 10.19 7.99
C ARG A 25 -0.51 8.88 7.70
N ALA A 26 0.79 8.79 8.05
CA ALA A 26 1.56 7.55 7.91
C ALA A 26 0.95 6.40 8.74
N LEU A 27 0.56 6.70 9.98
CA LEU A 27 -0.09 5.73 10.86
C LEU A 27 -1.42 5.22 10.29
N SER A 28 -2.27 6.13 9.81
CA SER A 28 -3.54 5.78 9.17
C SER A 28 -3.34 4.90 7.93
N SER A 29 -2.34 5.24 7.11
CA SER A 29 -1.96 4.45 5.93
C SER A 29 -1.50 3.04 6.30
N THR A 30 -0.66 2.90 7.32
CA THR A 30 -0.17 1.59 7.77
C THR A 30 -1.29 0.74 8.37
N ILE A 31 -2.21 1.33 9.15
CA ILE A 31 -3.40 0.63 9.68
C ILE A 31 -4.30 0.15 8.53
N PHE A 32 -4.57 1.02 7.55
CA PHE A 32 -5.35 0.64 6.37
C PHE A 32 -4.69 -0.51 5.61
N ALA A 33 -3.38 -0.46 5.40
CA ALA A 33 -2.64 -1.51 4.74
C ALA A 33 -2.70 -2.84 5.51
N ILE A 34 -2.65 -2.83 6.84
CA ILE A 34 -2.84 -4.03 7.67
C ILE A 34 -4.23 -4.63 7.43
N ILE A 35 -5.28 -3.81 7.55
CA ILE A 35 -6.68 -4.26 7.39
C ILE A 35 -6.91 -4.81 5.98
N TYR A 36 -6.43 -4.10 4.96
CA TYR A 36 -6.55 -4.49 3.56
C TYR A 36 -5.86 -5.84 3.29
N ASN A 37 -4.60 -5.99 3.67
CA ASN A 37 -3.85 -7.21 3.45
C ASN A 37 -4.43 -8.39 4.25
N PHE A 38 -4.79 -8.18 5.51
CA PHE A 38 -5.39 -9.22 6.34
C PHE A 38 -6.77 -9.65 5.82
N GLY A 39 -7.61 -8.69 5.41
CA GLY A 39 -8.93 -8.96 4.85
C GLY A 39 -8.86 -9.77 3.56
N TRP A 40 -7.99 -9.38 2.63
CA TRP A 40 -7.78 -10.16 1.41
C TRP A 40 -7.14 -11.53 1.67
N GLY A 41 -6.18 -11.62 2.58
CA GLY A 41 -5.58 -12.90 2.98
C GLY A 41 -6.63 -13.89 3.51
N LEU A 42 -7.53 -13.42 4.38
CA LEU A 42 -8.66 -14.23 4.86
C LEU A 42 -9.61 -14.64 3.73
N LEU A 43 -9.91 -13.74 2.79
CA LEU A 43 -10.77 -14.06 1.66
C LEU A 43 -10.14 -15.12 0.75
N PHE A 44 -8.84 -15.03 0.47
CA PHE A 44 -8.10 -16.05 -0.28
C PHE A 44 -8.11 -17.40 0.43
N LEU A 45 -7.85 -17.42 1.75
CA LEU A 45 -7.91 -18.63 2.57
C LEU A 45 -9.30 -19.29 2.49
N LEU A 46 -10.36 -18.51 2.68
CA LEU A 46 -11.74 -19.01 2.63
C LEU A 46 -12.08 -19.53 1.23
N PHE A 47 -11.84 -18.75 0.18
CA PHE A 47 -12.17 -19.16 -1.19
C PHE A 47 -11.40 -20.39 -1.64
N ARG A 48 -10.16 -20.57 -1.19
CA ARG A 48 -9.36 -21.75 -1.48
C ARG A 48 -9.84 -22.98 -0.71
N HIS A 49 -10.33 -22.80 0.52
CA HIS A 49 -10.88 -23.90 1.33
C HIS A 49 -12.21 -24.46 0.76
N TYR A 50 -13.02 -23.61 0.11
CA TYR A 50 -14.31 -24.00 -0.46
C TYR A 50 -14.27 -24.55 -1.89
N ASN A 51 -13.16 -24.43 -2.62
CA ASN A 51 -13.06 -24.88 -4.02
C ASN A 51 -12.39 -26.25 -4.16
N ASP A 52 -12.93 -27.05 -5.08
CA ASP A 52 -12.51 -28.43 -5.37
C ASP A 52 -11.07 -28.52 -5.94
N GLN A 53 -10.44 -29.68 -5.77
CA GLN A 53 -9.03 -29.95 -6.16
C GLN A 53 -8.75 -29.85 -7.68
N SER A 54 -9.76 -29.64 -8.52
CA SER A 54 -9.60 -29.55 -9.98
C SER A 54 -8.89 -28.27 -10.47
N CYS A 55 -8.69 -27.28 -9.60
CA CYS A 55 -8.14 -25.97 -9.94
C CYS A 55 -6.68 -25.76 -9.45
N ASP A 56 -5.82 -26.77 -9.55
CA ASP A 56 -4.48 -26.81 -8.92
C ASP A 56 -3.59 -25.57 -9.14
N SER A 57 -3.46 -25.10 -10.39
CA SER A 57 -2.62 -23.93 -10.72
C SER A 57 -3.17 -22.61 -10.15
N ILE A 58 -4.50 -22.40 -10.24
CA ILE A 58 -5.14 -21.23 -9.64
C ILE A 58 -5.04 -21.30 -8.11
N ASN A 59 -5.21 -22.49 -7.53
CA ASN A 59 -5.09 -22.71 -6.10
C ASN A 59 -3.67 -22.43 -5.60
N ALA A 60 -2.63 -22.76 -6.39
CA ALA A 60 -1.24 -22.45 -6.06
C ALA A 60 -0.97 -20.94 -6.05
N TRP A 61 -1.37 -20.21 -7.11
CA TRP A 61 -1.20 -18.75 -7.14
C TRP A 61 -2.04 -18.03 -6.08
N SER A 62 -3.25 -18.53 -5.80
CA SER A 62 -4.09 -18.07 -4.69
C SER A 62 -3.42 -18.28 -3.33
N LEU A 63 -2.76 -19.42 -3.13
CA LEU A 63 -1.99 -19.69 -1.90
C LEU A 63 -0.77 -18.75 -1.79
N TYR A 64 -0.05 -18.50 -2.89
CA TYR A 64 1.07 -17.55 -2.86
C TYR A 64 0.60 -16.14 -2.52
N ALA A 65 -0.55 -15.71 -3.07
CA ALA A 65 -1.17 -14.44 -2.71
C ALA A 65 -1.58 -14.41 -1.24
N GLU A 66 -2.23 -15.46 -0.73
CA GLU A 66 -2.60 -15.62 0.68
C GLU A 66 -1.40 -15.45 1.63
N ILE A 67 -0.34 -16.23 1.40
CA ILE A 67 0.89 -16.18 2.22
C ILE A 67 1.50 -14.78 2.17
N PHE A 68 1.61 -14.20 0.97
CA PHE A 68 2.17 -12.87 0.79
C PHE A 68 1.38 -11.80 1.55
N LEU A 69 0.05 -11.81 1.42
CA LEU A 69 -0.84 -10.85 2.08
C LEU A 69 -0.74 -10.96 3.61
N PHE A 70 -0.76 -12.18 4.17
CA PHE A 70 -0.59 -12.36 5.61
C PHE A 70 0.80 -11.95 6.09
N MET A 71 1.84 -12.26 5.32
CA MET A 71 3.21 -11.86 5.65
C MET A 71 3.33 -10.32 5.67
N MET A 72 2.73 -9.61 4.72
CA MET A 72 2.73 -8.14 4.71
C MET A 72 1.91 -7.56 5.84
N ALA A 73 0.71 -8.09 6.11
CA ALA A 73 -0.08 -7.66 7.27
C ALA A 73 0.69 -7.85 8.59
N GLY A 74 1.36 -9.00 8.75
CA GLY A 74 2.18 -9.32 9.91
C GLY A 74 3.40 -8.41 10.05
N TYR A 75 4.13 -8.16 8.96
CA TYR A 75 5.24 -7.21 8.92
C TYR A 75 4.79 -5.81 9.36
N LYS A 76 3.70 -5.30 8.76
CA LYS A 76 3.20 -3.96 9.07
C LYS A 76 2.71 -3.86 10.51
N LEU A 77 2.08 -4.91 11.04
CA LEU A 77 1.58 -4.94 12.41
C LEU A 77 2.69 -5.08 13.47
N ILE A 78 3.65 -5.97 13.26
CA ILE A 78 4.65 -6.34 14.28
C ILE A 78 5.88 -5.44 14.22
N ILE A 79 6.24 -4.94 13.04
CA ILE A 79 7.50 -4.21 12.82
C ILE A 79 7.21 -2.74 12.49
N GLU A 80 6.46 -2.47 11.43
CA GLU A 80 6.27 -1.10 10.92
C GLU A 80 5.50 -0.22 11.93
N LEU A 81 4.36 -0.71 12.43
CA LEU A 81 3.48 0.03 13.34
C LEU A 81 4.18 0.40 14.68
N PRO A 82 4.90 -0.51 15.38
CA PRO A 82 5.62 -0.13 16.59
C PRO A 82 6.76 0.86 16.36
N ILE A 83 7.49 0.74 15.24
CA ILE A 83 8.59 1.65 14.88
C ILE A 83 8.04 3.04 14.54
N GLN A 84 6.88 3.12 13.89
CA GLN A 84 6.17 4.38 13.65
C GLN A 84 5.75 5.06 14.96
N TYR A 85 5.32 4.29 15.96
CA TYR A 85 4.91 4.81 17.28
C TYR A 85 6.08 5.25 18.18
N LYS A 86 7.25 4.61 18.11
CA LYS A 86 8.30 4.74 19.15
C LYS A 86 9.58 5.44 18.73
N THR A 87 9.91 5.54 17.45
CA THR A 87 11.28 5.90 17.03
C THR A 87 11.33 6.95 15.93
N ASN A 88 12.12 8.01 16.15
CA ASN A 88 12.58 8.99 15.16
C ASN A 88 14.08 8.81 14.95
N GLY A 89 14.48 7.79 14.20
CA GLY A 89 15.90 7.49 13.93
C GLY A 89 16.17 7.42 12.44
N PHE A 90 17.33 7.92 11.99
CA PHE A 90 17.76 7.94 10.58
C PHE A 90 17.76 6.56 9.88
N TRP A 91 17.92 5.47 10.66
CA TRP A 91 17.86 4.09 10.15
C TRP A 91 16.45 3.60 9.81
N LYS A 92 15.41 4.29 10.31
CA LYS A 92 14.00 4.00 10.07
C LYS A 92 13.63 4.18 8.60
N GLU A 93 14.04 5.31 8.01
CA GLU A 93 13.70 5.67 6.64
C GLU A 93 14.33 4.70 5.64
N LYS A 94 15.64 4.44 5.76
CA LYS A 94 16.33 3.49 4.86
C LYS A 94 15.81 2.05 4.94
N LEU A 95 15.42 1.59 6.14
CA LEU A 95 14.89 0.23 6.30
C LEU A 95 13.51 0.12 5.62
N PHE A 96 12.65 1.11 5.81
CA PHE A 96 11.32 1.12 5.21
C PHE A 96 11.37 1.28 3.70
N ASP A 97 12.26 2.12 3.17
CA ASP A 97 12.44 2.24 1.71
C ASP A 97 12.78 0.89 1.07
N VAL A 98 13.71 0.13 1.68
CA VAL A 98 14.10 -1.20 1.16
C VAL A 98 12.94 -2.19 1.23
N VAL A 99 12.20 -2.19 2.34
CA VAL A 99 11.05 -3.10 2.48
C VAL A 99 9.93 -2.74 1.50
N ASP A 100 9.67 -1.45 1.27
CA ASP A 100 8.67 -0.99 0.30
C ASP A 100 9.04 -1.44 -1.13
N TYR A 101 10.32 -1.41 -1.50
CA TYR A 101 10.78 -1.95 -2.79
C TYR A 101 10.58 -3.48 -2.89
N ILE A 102 10.87 -4.21 -1.82
CA ILE A 102 10.65 -5.66 -1.77
C ILE A 102 9.15 -5.99 -1.85
N GLU A 103 8.33 -5.26 -1.10
CA GLU A 103 6.86 -5.37 -1.12
C GLU A 103 6.31 -5.11 -2.53
N LEU A 104 6.78 -4.04 -3.19
CA LEU A 104 6.38 -3.73 -4.56
C LEU A 104 6.79 -4.83 -5.55
N PHE A 105 8.01 -5.34 -5.43
CA PHE A 105 8.52 -6.41 -6.31
C PHE A 105 7.68 -7.68 -6.20
N PHE A 106 7.40 -8.15 -4.98
CA PHE A 106 6.57 -9.34 -4.78
C PHE A 106 5.11 -9.11 -5.16
N ASN A 107 4.56 -7.90 -4.91
CA ASN A 107 3.23 -7.54 -5.40
C ASN A 107 3.12 -7.69 -6.92
N ILE A 108 4.12 -7.23 -7.68
CA ILE A 108 4.15 -7.37 -9.14
C ILE A 108 4.14 -8.85 -9.54
N ILE A 109 4.96 -9.69 -8.89
CA ILE A 109 5.01 -11.13 -9.16
C ILE A 109 3.65 -11.79 -8.92
N ILE A 110 3.02 -11.50 -7.76
CA ILE A 110 1.71 -12.05 -7.41
C ILE A 110 0.63 -11.60 -8.39
N LEU A 111 0.62 -10.31 -8.78
CA LEU A 111 -0.36 -9.79 -9.74
C LEU A 111 -0.22 -10.44 -11.12
N ILE A 112 1.02 -10.61 -11.61
CA ILE A 112 1.27 -11.29 -12.88
C ILE A 112 0.83 -12.75 -12.80
N GLY A 113 1.20 -13.44 -11.72
CA GLY A 113 0.84 -14.84 -11.50
C GLY A 113 -0.66 -15.08 -11.42
N LEU A 114 -1.39 -14.24 -10.68
CA LEU A 114 -2.85 -14.30 -10.59
C LEU A 114 -3.52 -13.95 -11.92
N THR A 115 -3.00 -12.98 -12.66
CA THR A 115 -3.51 -12.64 -14.00
C THR A 115 -3.31 -13.80 -14.98
N TYR A 116 -2.14 -14.43 -14.96
CA TYR A 116 -1.86 -15.62 -15.76
C TYR A 116 -2.80 -16.78 -15.40
N ALA A 117 -2.97 -17.04 -14.11
CA ALA A 117 -3.86 -18.07 -13.60
C ALA A 117 -5.33 -17.82 -14.02
N TYR A 118 -5.77 -16.56 -13.98
CA TYR A 118 -7.10 -16.14 -14.45
C TYR A 118 -7.32 -16.41 -15.95
N LEU A 119 -6.29 -16.24 -16.79
CA LEU A 119 -6.39 -16.40 -18.23
C LEU A 119 -6.34 -17.87 -18.69
N GLN A 120 -5.68 -18.76 -17.95
CA GLN A 120 -5.46 -20.13 -18.39
C GLN A 120 -6.59 -21.13 -18.08
N HIS A 121 -7.38 -20.92 -17.01
CA HIS A 121 -8.35 -21.93 -16.56
C HIS A 121 -9.77 -21.40 -16.57
N GLU A 122 -10.46 -21.64 -17.69
CA GLU A 122 -11.85 -21.22 -17.90
C GLU A 122 -12.86 -21.99 -17.01
N GLU A 123 -12.51 -23.20 -16.59
CA GLU A 123 -13.40 -24.12 -15.86
C GLU A 123 -13.64 -23.72 -14.39
N CYS A 124 -12.75 -22.91 -13.80
CA CYS A 124 -12.78 -22.52 -12.38
C CYS A 124 -13.54 -21.20 -12.15
N ILE A 125 -14.80 -21.12 -12.59
CA ILE A 125 -15.56 -19.86 -12.70
C ILE A 125 -15.58 -19.05 -11.39
N HIS A 126 -15.91 -19.67 -10.25
CA HIS A 126 -16.03 -18.94 -8.97
C HIS A 126 -14.69 -18.38 -8.47
N LEU A 127 -13.63 -19.18 -8.53
CA LEU A 127 -12.30 -18.77 -8.12
C LEU A 127 -11.72 -17.71 -9.07
N ARG A 128 -12.02 -17.84 -10.37
CA ARG A 128 -11.64 -16.88 -11.40
C ARG A 128 -12.34 -15.53 -11.21
N MET A 129 -13.62 -15.52 -10.88
CA MET A 129 -14.37 -14.29 -10.56
C MET A 129 -13.86 -13.62 -9.28
N PHE A 130 -13.51 -14.43 -8.27
CA PHE A 130 -12.87 -13.93 -7.06
C PHE A 130 -11.51 -13.27 -7.35
N ILE A 131 -10.63 -13.94 -8.10
CA ILE A 131 -9.33 -13.36 -8.50
C ILE A 131 -9.53 -12.10 -9.33
N LEU A 132 -10.48 -12.09 -10.26
CA LEU A 132 -10.80 -10.90 -11.04
C LEU A 132 -11.20 -9.73 -10.14
N SER A 133 -12.04 -9.96 -9.13
CA SER A 133 -12.43 -8.93 -8.17
C SER A 133 -11.22 -8.37 -7.41
N TYR A 134 -10.30 -9.23 -6.99
CA TYR A 134 -9.06 -8.83 -6.32
C TYR A 134 -8.18 -7.98 -7.25
N LEU A 135 -8.00 -8.43 -8.49
CA LEU A 135 -7.21 -7.71 -9.50
C LEU A 135 -7.81 -6.32 -9.77
N ILE A 136 -9.13 -6.22 -9.99
CA ILE A 136 -9.81 -4.93 -10.23
C ILE A 136 -9.59 -3.96 -9.06
N VAL A 137 -9.83 -4.42 -7.83
CA VAL A 137 -9.66 -3.57 -6.64
C VAL A 137 -8.20 -3.14 -6.48
N THR A 138 -7.26 -4.06 -6.67
CA THR A 138 -5.82 -3.77 -6.51
C THR A 138 -5.32 -2.81 -7.59
N TYR A 139 -5.69 -3.03 -8.86
CA TYR A 139 -5.34 -2.12 -9.95
C TYR A 139 -5.97 -0.74 -9.78
N PHE A 140 -7.20 -0.66 -9.26
CA PHE A 140 -7.84 0.62 -8.97
C PHE A 140 -7.09 1.41 -7.88
N ILE A 141 -6.64 0.73 -6.81
CA ILE A 141 -5.83 1.36 -5.75
C ILE A 141 -4.49 1.85 -6.33
N ILE A 142 -3.81 1.02 -7.12
CA ILE A 142 -2.55 1.41 -7.80
C ILE A 142 -2.78 2.63 -8.70
N PHE A 143 -3.87 2.64 -9.47
CA PHE A 143 -4.22 3.76 -10.34
C PHE A 143 -4.42 5.06 -9.56
N ILE A 144 -5.17 5.03 -8.45
CA ILE A 144 -5.34 6.20 -7.56
C ILE A 144 -3.99 6.66 -7.01
N TRP A 145 -3.13 5.72 -6.61
CA TRP A 145 -1.80 6.04 -6.08
C TRP A 145 -0.92 6.72 -7.13
N ILE A 146 -0.91 6.21 -8.37
CA ILE A 146 -0.18 6.83 -9.50
C ILE A 146 -0.71 8.25 -9.77
N LEU A 147 -2.03 8.43 -9.85
CA LEU A 147 -2.63 9.75 -10.05
C LEU A 147 -2.23 10.74 -8.94
N THR A 148 -2.21 10.27 -7.70
CA THR A 148 -1.80 11.07 -6.54
C THR A 148 -0.33 11.49 -6.65
N MET A 149 0.56 10.57 -7.06
CA MET A 149 1.98 10.88 -7.26
C MET A 149 2.19 11.88 -8.40
N ILE A 150 1.50 11.71 -9.53
CA ILE A 150 1.56 12.65 -10.66
C ILE A 150 1.11 14.05 -10.21
N TYR A 151 -0.03 14.13 -9.51
CA TYR A 151 -0.55 15.39 -8.98
C TYR A 151 0.45 16.10 -8.05
N LEU A 152 1.10 15.36 -7.14
CA LEU A 152 2.10 15.91 -6.23
C LEU A 152 3.35 16.42 -6.97
N ILE A 153 3.80 15.72 -8.01
CA ILE A 153 4.94 16.16 -8.83
C ILE A 153 4.59 17.44 -9.57
N CYS A 154 3.43 17.48 -10.25
CA CYS A 154 2.99 18.65 -11.00
C CYS A 154 2.85 19.91 -10.12
N ASN A 155 2.26 19.78 -8.92
CA ASN A 155 2.11 20.92 -8.01
C ASN A 155 3.44 21.41 -7.43
N LYS A 156 4.40 20.50 -7.18
CA LYS A 156 5.73 20.88 -6.69
C LYS A 156 6.48 21.73 -7.71
N ASP A 157 6.36 21.39 -9.00
CA ASP A 157 6.96 22.15 -10.08
C ASP A 157 6.35 23.55 -10.22
N GLU A 158 5.03 23.70 -10.06
CA GLU A 158 4.38 25.01 -10.06
C GLU A 158 4.84 25.89 -8.89
N GLN A 159 4.92 25.33 -7.68
CA GLN A 159 5.34 26.08 -6.49
C GLN A 159 6.80 26.55 -6.57
N SER A 160 7.67 25.74 -7.19
CA SER A 160 9.08 26.09 -7.43
C SER A 160 9.29 27.14 -8.54
N ARG A 161 8.32 27.32 -9.44
CA ARG A 161 8.35 28.35 -10.50
C ARG A 161 7.75 29.68 -10.06
N SER A 162 6.92 29.68 -9.02
CA SER A 162 6.30 30.89 -8.45
C SER A 162 7.12 31.56 -7.33
N SER A 163 8.26 30.97 -6.94
CA SER A 163 9.20 31.52 -5.95
C SER A 163 10.49 31.98 -6.61
#